data_AF-W9QNY5-F1
#
_entry.id   AF-W9QNY5-F1
#
_cell.length_a   1.000
_cell.length_b   1.000
_cell.length_c   1.000
_cell.angle_alpha   90.00
_cell.angle_beta   90.00
_cell.angle_gamma   90.00
#
_symmetry.space_group_name_H-M   'P 1'
#
loop_
_entity.id
_entity.type
_entity.pdbx_description
1 polymer ?
#
loop_
_entity_poly.entity_id
_entity_poly.type
_entity_poly.pdbx_seq_one_letter_code
_entity_poly.pdbx_strand_id
1 'polypeptide(L)'
;MNIFKQLRPSKRGLNGVSRHYKADTSVEVHSPEQEVVIALGSNVGDRLHNFNEALRQMKRSGINVTRHGCLYETAPAYVTEQPQFLNSAVRAFTKLGPHELLGALKKIEKDMGRTKGIRYGPRPIDMDILFYGNLRVNSDVLTIPHERIWERPFVIAPLMDLLGIAIENDTVASWHSLSPHSMGIFESWEKLGGDPIIGKKGMRRVLPINKGLWNWSQKTSIMGILNLTPDSFSDGGKFQSVEAAISQVRLMVSEGADMIDIGAQSTRPMAPRISPQEELDRLNPVLEAILEMPEMEGKLVSVDTFYSEVASEAVSKGAHIVNDVSAGQLDSDMLRVVADLEVPYIAMHMRGDPSTMQNSENLEYDDVCNQVATELYSRLRDAELSGVPAWRIIIDPGFGFSKNTEQNLDILTGLPKIRAEIADKSLALSHAPLLIGPSRKRFLGEICSRPAAVDRDPATVASVTAGVLAGANIVRVHNVRENRDAVMLCDAMLRRRSIASF
;
A
#
# COMPACT_ATOMS: atom_id res chain seq x y z
N MET A 1 -0.91 12.78 -12.73
CA MET A 1 -0.84 12.75 -14.21
C MET A 1 -1.77 11.63 -14.64
N ASN A 2 -2.79 11.92 -15.47
CA ASN A 2 -3.91 11.00 -15.70
C ASN A 2 -3.44 9.77 -16.52
N ILE A 3 -3.19 8.65 -15.83
CA ILE A 3 -2.62 7.40 -16.41
C ILE A 3 -3.51 6.85 -17.53
N PHE A 4 -4.81 7.19 -17.54
CA PHE A 4 -5.79 6.69 -18.49
C PHE A 4 -5.73 7.30 -19.91
N LYS A 5 -4.97 8.39 -20.14
CA LYS A 5 -4.97 9.06 -21.46
C LYS A 5 -4.11 8.41 -22.55
N GLN A 6 -3.35 7.34 -22.27
CA GLN A 6 -2.42 6.78 -23.25
C GLN A 6 -2.70 5.37 -23.78
N LEU A 7 -3.75 4.67 -23.36
CA LEU A 7 -3.96 3.28 -23.79
C LEU A 7 -5.41 3.02 -24.20
N ARG A 8 -5.63 2.93 -25.52
CA ARG A 8 -6.92 2.58 -26.13
C ARG A 8 -6.97 1.06 -26.40
N PRO A 9 -7.94 0.30 -25.85
CA PRO A 9 -8.12 -1.10 -26.22
C PRO A 9 -8.69 -1.22 -27.64
N SER A 10 -8.13 -2.12 -28.45
CA SER A 10 -8.68 -2.49 -29.75
C SER A 10 -9.89 -3.42 -29.57
N LYS A 11 -10.99 -3.11 -30.28
CA LYS A 11 -12.24 -3.89 -30.24
C LYS A 11 -12.03 -5.28 -30.84
N ARG A 12 -12.23 -6.34 -30.05
CA ARG A 12 -12.61 -7.68 -30.57
C ARG A 12 -13.95 -8.07 -29.94
N GLY A 13 -14.91 -8.40 -30.80
CA GLY A 13 -16.29 -8.70 -30.45
C GLY A 13 -16.44 -10.06 -29.78
N LEU A 14 -17.38 -10.14 -28.83
CA LEU A 14 -17.79 -11.36 -28.16
C LEU A 14 -19.29 -11.56 -28.41
N ASN A 15 -19.64 -12.66 -29.08
CA ASN A 15 -21.03 -13.11 -29.24
C ASN A 15 -21.48 -13.79 -27.94
N GLY A 16 -22.51 -13.23 -27.29
CA GLY A 16 -23.11 -13.80 -26.09
C GLY A 16 -24.06 -14.95 -26.41
N VAL A 17 -23.94 -16.05 -25.67
CA VAL A 17 -24.91 -17.16 -25.67
C VAL A 17 -25.74 -17.06 -24.39
N SER A 18 -27.06 -16.91 -24.54
CA SER A 18 -28.04 -17.00 -23.45
C SER A 18 -28.41 -18.46 -23.22
N ARG A 19 -28.40 -18.94 -21.98
CA ARG A 19 -29.02 -20.22 -21.58
C ARG A 19 -30.12 -19.98 -20.54
N HIS A 20 -31.31 -20.50 -20.83
CA HIS A 20 -32.40 -20.65 -19.87
C HIS A 20 -32.38 -22.09 -19.35
N TYR A 21 -32.45 -22.28 -18.04
CA TYR A 21 -32.55 -23.59 -17.41
C TYR A 21 -34.00 -23.88 -16.99
N LYS A 22 -34.52 -25.04 -17.40
CA LYS A 22 -35.73 -25.69 -16.86
C LYS A 22 -35.30 -26.76 -15.85
N ALA A 23 -36.07 -26.87 -14.77
CA ALA A 23 -35.84 -27.79 -13.65
C ALA A 23 -36.13 -29.25 -14.03
N ASP A 24 -35.20 -30.15 -13.71
CA ASP A 24 -35.43 -31.34 -12.88
C ASP A 24 -34.23 -32.29 -12.98
N THR A 25 -33.46 -32.41 -11.89
CA THR A 25 -32.76 -33.62 -11.40
C THR A 25 -31.82 -33.20 -10.26
N SER A 26 -32.05 -33.75 -9.07
CA SER A 26 -31.23 -33.52 -7.88
C SER A 26 -29.90 -34.28 -7.99
N VAL A 27 -28.90 -33.59 -8.51
CA VAL A 27 -27.48 -33.90 -8.27
C VAL A 27 -27.05 -32.95 -7.15
N GLU A 28 -26.43 -33.44 -6.09
CA GLU A 28 -25.69 -32.57 -5.17
C GLU A 28 -24.48 -31.99 -5.92
N VAL A 29 -24.74 -30.95 -6.71
CA VAL A 29 -23.73 -30.15 -7.36
C VAL A 29 -23.23 -29.19 -6.28
N HIS A 30 -22.03 -29.43 -5.75
CA HIS A 30 -21.33 -28.38 -5.03
C HIS A 30 -21.32 -27.15 -5.92
N SER A 31 -21.96 -26.06 -5.48
CA SER A 31 -22.05 -24.83 -6.27
C SER A 31 -20.63 -24.40 -6.65
N PRO A 32 -20.34 -24.17 -7.95
CA PRO A 32 -19.01 -23.81 -8.39
C PRO A 32 -18.60 -22.51 -7.70
N GLU A 33 -17.37 -22.45 -7.20
CA GLU A 33 -16.84 -21.25 -6.55
C GLU A 33 -16.94 -20.06 -7.50
N GLN A 34 -17.48 -18.95 -7.01
CA GLN A 34 -17.73 -17.73 -7.79
C GLN A 34 -16.88 -16.59 -7.28
N GLU A 35 -16.38 -15.80 -8.22
CA GLU A 35 -15.72 -14.54 -7.91
C GLU A 35 -16.76 -13.45 -7.65
N VAL A 36 -16.59 -12.67 -6.58
CA VAL A 36 -17.51 -11.62 -6.17
C VAL A 36 -16.74 -10.34 -5.87
N VAL A 37 -17.42 -9.20 -6.02
CA VAL A 37 -16.91 -7.89 -5.56
C VAL A 37 -17.83 -7.37 -4.48
N ILE A 38 -17.25 -7.00 -3.33
CA ILE A 38 -18.00 -6.51 -2.17
C ILE A 38 -17.43 -5.14 -1.79
N ALA A 39 -18.29 -4.13 -1.72
CA ALA A 39 -17.93 -2.82 -1.15
C ALA A 39 -18.03 -2.88 0.38
N LEU A 40 -17.14 -2.17 1.07
CA LEU A 40 -17.15 -1.99 2.52
C LEU A 40 -17.25 -0.51 2.88
N GLY A 41 -18.05 -0.17 3.87
CA GLY A 41 -18.20 1.20 4.38
C GLY A 41 -18.37 1.27 5.91
N SER A 42 -17.65 2.15 6.59
CA SER A 42 -17.74 2.35 8.05
C SER A 42 -17.62 3.82 8.45
N ASN A 43 -18.48 4.31 9.35
CA ASN A 43 -18.37 5.67 9.89
C ASN A 43 -18.65 5.80 11.40
N VAL A 44 -18.76 4.69 12.13
CA VAL A 44 -19.01 4.69 13.58
C VAL A 44 -17.93 3.89 14.31
N GLY A 45 -17.51 4.37 15.48
CA GLY A 45 -16.51 3.71 16.32
C GLY A 45 -15.12 3.69 15.68
N ASP A 46 -14.35 2.64 15.98
CA ASP A 46 -13.07 2.40 15.32
C ASP A 46 -13.32 1.81 13.92
N ARG A 47 -13.38 2.70 12.94
CA ARG A 47 -13.69 2.37 11.55
C ARG A 47 -12.72 1.37 10.94
N LEU A 48 -11.45 1.37 11.37
CA LEU A 48 -10.44 0.47 10.81
C LEU A 48 -10.52 -0.90 11.47
N HIS A 49 -10.70 -0.95 12.79
CA HIS A 49 -10.99 -2.21 13.49
C HIS A 49 -12.22 -2.89 12.90
N ASN A 50 -13.28 -2.12 12.58
CA ASN A 50 -14.47 -2.65 11.91
C ASN A 50 -14.16 -3.28 10.55
N PHE A 51 -13.24 -2.71 9.76
CA PHE A 51 -12.81 -3.31 8.49
C PHE A 51 -12.06 -4.63 8.75
N ASN A 52 -11.11 -4.67 9.69
CA ASN A 52 -10.33 -5.87 9.98
C ASN A 52 -11.22 -7.01 10.51
N GLU A 53 -12.15 -6.70 11.42
CA GLU A 53 -13.10 -7.69 11.94
C GLU A 53 -14.08 -8.17 10.86
N ALA A 54 -14.58 -7.28 9.99
CA ALA A 54 -15.43 -7.69 8.88
C ALA A 54 -14.71 -8.67 7.95
N LEU A 55 -13.45 -8.41 7.58
CA LEU A 55 -12.64 -9.31 6.76
C LEU A 55 -12.41 -10.68 7.44
N ARG A 56 -12.17 -10.69 8.77
CA ARG A 56 -12.06 -11.95 9.54
C ARG A 56 -13.36 -12.74 9.55
N GLN A 57 -14.51 -12.08 9.76
CA GLN A 57 -15.82 -12.74 9.75
C GLN A 57 -16.24 -13.22 8.35
N MET A 58 -15.88 -12.47 7.30
CA MET A 58 -16.06 -12.89 5.90
C MET A 58 -15.31 -14.20 5.63
N LYS A 59 -14.03 -14.29 6.01
CA LYS A 59 -13.23 -15.51 5.88
C LYS A 59 -13.87 -16.69 6.62
N ARG A 60 -14.30 -16.50 7.87
CA ARG A 60 -15.02 -17.52 8.67
C ARG A 60 -16.35 -17.96 8.03
N SER A 61 -16.96 -17.11 7.23
CA SER A 61 -18.22 -17.37 6.53
C SER A 61 -18.02 -17.97 5.12
N GLY A 62 -16.79 -18.36 4.76
CA GLY A 62 -16.49 -18.94 3.44
C GLY A 62 -16.40 -17.92 2.31
N ILE A 63 -16.05 -16.67 2.64
CA ILE A 63 -15.79 -15.58 1.68
C ILE A 63 -14.30 -15.27 1.74
N ASN A 64 -13.54 -15.82 0.79
CA ASN A 64 -12.09 -15.74 0.75
C ASN A 64 -11.65 -14.53 -0.07
N VAL A 65 -11.27 -13.45 0.61
CA VAL A 65 -10.76 -12.24 -0.04
C VAL A 65 -9.41 -12.53 -0.71
N THR A 66 -9.26 -12.07 -1.95
CA THR A 66 -8.05 -12.25 -2.74
C THR A 66 -7.42 -10.94 -3.20
N ARG A 67 -8.15 -9.82 -3.26
CA ARG A 67 -7.60 -8.50 -3.57
C ARG A 67 -8.30 -7.41 -2.78
N HIS A 68 -7.56 -6.34 -2.49
CA HIS A 68 -8.05 -5.19 -1.76
C HIS A 68 -7.96 -3.93 -2.62
N GLY A 69 -9.00 -3.11 -2.63
CA GLY A 69 -8.92 -1.75 -3.15
C GLY A 69 -8.09 -0.87 -2.22
N CYS A 70 -7.86 0.40 -2.59
CA CYS A 70 -7.34 1.36 -1.64
C CYS A 70 -8.41 1.72 -0.59
N LEU A 71 -7.98 2.35 0.50
CA LEU A 71 -8.87 2.90 1.52
C LEU A 71 -9.12 4.38 1.24
N TYR A 72 -10.39 4.78 1.29
CA TYR A 72 -10.82 6.15 1.02
C TYR A 72 -11.59 6.72 2.19
N GLU A 73 -11.19 7.89 2.65
CA GLU A 73 -11.99 8.66 3.59
C GLU A 73 -12.84 9.70 2.84
N THR A 74 -14.15 9.68 3.08
CA THR A 74 -15.11 10.51 2.34
C THR A 74 -16.09 11.23 3.25
N ALA A 75 -16.49 12.44 2.85
CA ALA A 75 -17.65 13.09 3.42
C ALA A 75 -18.93 12.24 3.21
N PRO A 76 -19.93 12.32 4.10
CA PRO A 76 -21.20 11.64 3.92
C PRO A 76 -21.96 12.16 2.68
N ALA A 77 -22.53 11.25 1.89
CA ALA A 77 -23.14 11.61 0.60
C ALA A 77 -24.64 11.99 0.68
N TYR A 78 -25.37 11.57 1.71
CA TYR A 78 -26.83 11.75 1.79
C TYR A 78 -27.26 12.44 3.09
N VAL A 79 -27.01 11.79 4.24
CA VAL A 79 -27.16 12.42 5.55
C VAL A 79 -25.82 13.09 5.85
N THR A 80 -25.75 14.42 5.77
CA THR A 80 -24.48 15.17 5.83
C THR A 80 -24.01 15.44 7.25
N GLU A 81 -24.92 15.48 8.23
CA GLU A 81 -24.61 15.61 9.66
C GLU A 81 -24.26 14.26 10.29
N GLN A 82 -23.15 13.65 9.83
CA GLN A 82 -22.60 12.43 10.42
C GLN A 82 -21.08 12.36 10.22
N PRO A 83 -20.36 11.45 10.93
CA PRO A 83 -18.92 11.30 10.76
C PRO A 83 -18.54 10.85 9.33
N GLN A 84 -17.30 11.15 8.94
CA GLN A 84 -16.75 10.72 7.65
C GLN A 84 -16.68 9.20 7.53
N PHE A 85 -16.93 8.70 6.33
CA PHE A 85 -16.86 7.27 6.02
C PHE A 85 -15.44 6.88 5.65
N LEU A 86 -15.02 5.70 6.09
CA LEU A 86 -14.03 4.90 5.38
C LEU A 86 -14.74 3.98 4.39
N ASN A 87 -14.27 3.94 3.15
CA ASN A 87 -14.78 3.09 2.09
C ASN A 87 -13.66 2.32 1.42
N SER A 88 -13.94 1.08 1.03
CA SER A 88 -13.11 0.30 0.12
C SER A 88 -13.96 -0.75 -0.61
N ALA A 89 -13.32 -1.61 -1.38
CA ALA A 89 -13.92 -2.79 -1.97
C ALA A 89 -12.91 -3.94 -1.95
N VAL A 90 -13.41 -5.18 -2.01
CA VAL A 90 -12.60 -6.38 -2.10
C VAL A 90 -13.09 -7.29 -3.22
N ARG A 91 -12.17 -8.00 -3.87
CA ARG A 91 -12.49 -9.19 -4.67
C ARG A 91 -12.32 -10.42 -3.79
N ALA A 92 -13.27 -11.34 -3.89
CA ALA A 92 -13.29 -12.56 -3.09
C ALA A 92 -13.84 -13.74 -3.90
N PHE A 93 -13.57 -14.95 -3.41
CA PHE A 93 -14.21 -16.17 -3.88
C PHE A 93 -15.14 -16.74 -2.81
N THR A 94 -16.28 -17.28 -3.24
CA THR A 94 -17.21 -17.96 -2.34
C THR A 94 -18.00 -19.06 -3.05
N LYS A 95 -18.46 -20.05 -2.29
CA LYS A 95 -19.39 -21.10 -2.76
C LYS A 95 -20.86 -20.79 -2.44
N LEU A 96 -21.12 -19.72 -1.68
CA LEU A 96 -22.47 -19.28 -1.32
C LEU A 96 -23.17 -18.70 -2.55
N GLY A 97 -24.41 -19.10 -2.80
CA GLY A 97 -25.24 -18.46 -3.83
C GLY A 97 -25.50 -16.96 -3.55
N PRO A 98 -25.96 -16.15 -4.52
CA PRO A 98 -26.11 -14.70 -4.35
C PRO A 98 -26.94 -14.28 -3.11
N HIS A 99 -28.06 -14.95 -2.86
CA HIS A 99 -28.92 -14.69 -1.71
C HIS A 99 -28.33 -15.20 -0.39
N GLU A 100 -27.60 -16.31 -0.41
CA GLU A 100 -26.88 -16.84 0.76
C GLU A 100 -25.73 -15.93 1.15
N LEU A 101 -24.98 -15.41 0.17
CA LEU A 101 -23.95 -14.40 0.37
C LEU A 101 -24.52 -13.13 0.98
N LEU A 102 -25.65 -12.64 0.46
CA LEU A 102 -26.34 -11.49 1.06
C LEU A 102 -26.73 -11.76 2.52
N GLY A 103 -27.29 -12.94 2.80
CA GLY A 103 -27.63 -13.37 4.16
C GLY A 103 -26.43 -13.42 5.10
N ALA A 104 -25.30 -13.97 4.64
CA ALA A 104 -24.05 -14.01 5.40
C ALA A 104 -23.52 -12.60 5.70
N LEU A 105 -23.48 -11.71 4.71
CA LEU A 105 -23.04 -10.32 4.91
C LEU A 105 -23.96 -9.56 5.88
N LYS A 106 -25.28 -9.74 5.79
CA LYS A 106 -26.24 -9.13 6.73
C LYS A 106 -26.12 -9.68 8.14
N LYS A 107 -25.75 -10.95 8.30
CA LYS A 107 -25.45 -11.54 9.61
C LYS A 107 -24.20 -10.89 10.21
N ILE A 108 -23.11 -10.79 9.46
CA ILE A 108 -21.86 -10.12 9.90
C ILE A 108 -22.14 -8.68 10.31
N GLU A 109 -22.85 -7.91 9.48
CA GLU A 109 -23.25 -6.54 9.80
C GLU A 109 -24.01 -6.46 11.14
N LYS A 110 -24.97 -7.36 11.37
CA LYS A 110 -25.76 -7.42 12.60
C LYS A 110 -24.90 -7.80 13.81
N ASP A 111 -24.03 -8.78 13.67
CA ASP A 111 -23.13 -9.27 14.73
C ASP A 111 -22.12 -8.17 15.14
N MET A 112 -21.76 -7.28 14.20
CA MET A 112 -20.93 -6.09 14.43
C MET A 112 -21.74 -4.87 14.92
N GLY A 113 -23.00 -5.05 15.30
CA GLY A 113 -23.82 -4.03 15.95
C GLY A 113 -24.66 -3.15 15.02
N ARG A 114 -24.83 -3.52 13.74
CA ARG A 114 -25.78 -2.82 12.86
C ARG A 114 -27.22 -3.05 13.32
N THR A 115 -27.92 -1.96 13.61
CA THR A 115 -29.34 -1.96 13.96
C THR A 115 -30.21 -1.40 12.82
N LYS A 116 -31.53 -1.62 12.89
CA LYS A 116 -32.50 -0.96 11.98
C LYS A 116 -32.58 0.53 12.31
N GLY A 117 -31.68 1.32 11.72
CA GLY A 117 -31.62 2.77 11.85
C GLY A 117 -32.18 3.52 10.64
N ILE A 118 -31.92 4.84 10.59
CA ILE A 118 -32.28 5.70 9.46
C ILE A 118 -31.55 5.21 8.18
N ARG A 119 -32.26 5.18 7.05
CA ARG A 119 -31.66 4.86 5.75
C ARG A 119 -30.50 5.83 5.47
N TYR A 120 -29.31 5.29 5.16
CA TYR A 120 -28.04 6.07 4.99
C TYR A 120 -27.48 6.72 6.26
N GLY A 121 -27.97 6.33 7.43
CA GLY A 121 -27.43 6.77 8.71
C GLY A 121 -26.13 6.08 9.12
N PRO A 122 -25.56 6.49 10.27
CA PRO A 122 -24.30 5.99 10.79
C PRO A 122 -24.34 4.48 11.08
N ARG A 123 -23.23 3.79 10.81
CA ARG A 123 -23.12 2.34 11.01
C ARG A 123 -21.68 1.87 11.26
N PRO A 124 -21.49 0.83 12.09
CA PRO A 124 -20.17 0.21 12.28
C PRO A 124 -19.62 -0.39 10.99
N ILE A 125 -20.46 -1.06 10.19
CA ILE A 125 -20.07 -1.61 8.89
C ILE A 125 -21.27 -1.74 7.94
N ASP A 126 -21.02 -1.56 6.64
CA ASP A 126 -21.91 -1.77 5.50
C ASP A 126 -21.18 -2.61 4.48
N MET A 127 -21.82 -3.67 3.99
CA MET A 127 -21.28 -4.52 2.95
C MET A 127 -22.31 -4.74 1.85
N ASP A 128 -21.96 -4.29 0.64
CA ASP A 128 -22.82 -4.38 -0.53
C ASP A 128 -22.16 -5.25 -1.61
N ILE A 129 -22.90 -6.24 -2.13
CA ILE A 129 -22.44 -7.06 -3.26
C ILE A 129 -22.53 -6.22 -4.53
N LEU A 130 -21.38 -5.85 -5.10
CA LEU A 130 -21.31 -5.07 -6.34
C LEU A 130 -21.48 -5.95 -7.57
N PHE A 131 -20.77 -7.09 -7.60
CA PHE A 131 -20.78 -8.06 -8.68
C PHE A 131 -20.73 -9.49 -8.14
N TYR A 132 -21.28 -10.44 -8.90
CA TYR A 132 -21.25 -11.87 -8.58
C TYR A 132 -21.10 -12.68 -9.87
N GLY A 133 -19.93 -13.28 -10.07
CA GLY A 133 -19.55 -13.96 -11.31
C GLY A 133 -19.87 -13.11 -12.53
N ASN A 134 -20.52 -13.72 -13.51
CA ASN A 134 -21.08 -13.06 -14.70
C ASN A 134 -22.61 -12.86 -14.60
N LEU A 135 -23.18 -12.98 -13.40
CA LEU A 135 -24.63 -13.01 -13.23
C LEU A 135 -25.26 -11.62 -13.20
N ARG A 136 -26.48 -11.54 -13.74
CA ARG A 136 -27.45 -10.50 -13.41
C ARG A 136 -28.50 -11.10 -12.48
N VAL A 137 -28.68 -10.50 -11.32
CA VAL A 137 -29.70 -10.90 -10.35
C VAL A 137 -30.66 -9.75 -10.20
N ASN A 138 -31.95 -10.02 -10.25
CA ASN A 138 -32.99 -9.05 -9.93
C ASN A 138 -34.08 -9.74 -9.13
N SER A 139 -34.28 -9.31 -7.90
CA SER A 139 -35.29 -9.82 -6.97
C SER A 139 -35.67 -8.70 -6.00
N ASP A 140 -36.75 -8.88 -5.23
CA ASP A 140 -37.25 -7.88 -4.29
C ASP A 140 -36.23 -7.44 -3.22
N VAL A 141 -35.20 -8.26 -2.99
CA VAL A 141 -34.19 -8.04 -1.93
C VAL A 141 -32.76 -7.91 -2.44
N LEU A 142 -32.50 -8.19 -3.72
CA LEU A 142 -31.13 -8.23 -4.26
C LEU A 142 -31.11 -7.89 -5.76
N THR A 143 -30.26 -6.93 -6.10
CA THR A 143 -29.96 -6.52 -7.49
C THR A 143 -28.45 -6.60 -7.73
N ILE A 144 -28.03 -7.34 -8.75
CA ILE A 144 -26.63 -7.49 -9.18
C ILE A 144 -26.55 -7.24 -10.70
N PRO A 145 -25.64 -6.37 -11.19
CA PRO A 145 -24.74 -5.53 -10.40
C PRO A 145 -25.49 -4.52 -9.55
N HIS A 146 -24.88 -4.07 -8.45
CA HIS A 146 -25.52 -3.11 -7.55
C HIS A 146 -25.86 -1.81 -8.30
N GLU A 147 -27.14 -1.42 -8.31
CA GLU A 147 -27.67 -0.34 -9.16
C GLU A 147 -26.97 1.01 -8.95
N ARG A 148 -26.49 1.28 -7.73
CA ARG A 148 -25.88 2.57 -7.34
C ARG A 148 -24.36 2.65 -7.48
N ILE A 149 -23.70 1.65 -8.08
CA ILE A 149 -22.25 1.73 -8.40
C ILE A 149 -21.98 2.99 -9.21
N TRP A 150 -22.85 3.26 -10.18
CA TRP A 150 -22.70 4.30 -11.21
C TRP A 150 -22.94 5.72 -10.72
N GLU A 151 -23.42 5.89 -9.49
CA GLU A 151 -23.75 7.19 -8.88
C GLU A 151 -22.73 7.62 -7.82
N ARG A 152 -21.88 6.70 -7.36
CA ARG A 152 -21.14 6.84 -6.10
C ARG A 152 -19.63 6.77 -6.33
N PRO A 153 -18.93 7.94 -6.35
CA PRO A 153 -17.47 8.00 -6.42
C PRO A 153 -16.75 7.09 -5.42
N PHE A 154 -17.25 7.06 -4.18
CA PHE A 154 -16.69 6.27 -3.09
C PHE A 154 -16.93 4.75 -3.20
N VAL A 155 -17.73 4.30 -4.16
CA VAL A 155 -17.90 2.88 -4.51
C VAL A 155 -17.10 2.53 -5.76
N ILE A 156 -17.17 3.38 -6.79
CA ILE A 156 -16.49 3.10 -8.06
C ILE A 156 -14.98 3.24 -7.96
N ALA A 157 -14.42 4.16 -7.17
CA ALA A 157 -12.96 4.31 -7.08
C ALA A 157 -12.28 3.08 -6.43
N PRO A 158 -12.75 2.54 -5.28
CA PRO A 158 -12.25 1.26 -4.78
C PRO A 158 -12.50 0.09 -5.72
N LEU A 159 -13.60 0.11 -6.48
CA LEU A 159 -13.84 -0.89 -7.52
C LEU A 159 -12.78 -0.79 -8.63
N MET A 160 -12.43 0.41 -9.09
CA MET A 160 -11.37 0.61 -10.08
C MET A 160 -10.04 0.04 -9.60
N ASP A 161 -9.70 0.23 -8.33
CA ASP A 161 -8.46 -0.29 -7.75
C ASP A 161 -8.32 -1.83 -7.91
N LEU A 162 -9.45 -2.54 -7.98
CA LEU A 162 -9.52 -4.00 -8.11
C LEU A 162 -9.46 -4.52 -9.56
N LEU A 163 -9.65 -3.64 -10.56
CA LEU A 163 -9.90 -4.03 -11.95
C LEU A 163 -8.65 -4.06 -12.85
N GLY A 164 -7.48 -3.61 -12.38
CA GLY A 164 -6.28 -3.51 -13.22
C GLY A 164 -6.50 -2.62 -14.47
N ILE A 165 -5.47 -2.45 -15.30
CA ILE A 165 -5.66 -1.81 -16.64
C ILE A 165 -5.88 -2.88 -17.71
N ALA A 166 -5.31 -4.06 -17.55
CA ALA A 166 -5.55 -5.19 -18.43
C ALA A 166 -6.81 -5.98 -18.02
N ILE A 167 -7.57 -6.48 -19.01
CA ILE A 167 -8.67 -7.41 -18.76
C ILE A 167 -8.07 -8.74 -18.31
N GLU A 168 -8.14 -9.03 -17.02
CA GLU A 168 -7.50 -10.21 -16.41
C GLU A 168 -8.20 -11.53 -16.75
N ASN A 169 -9.53 -11.52 -16.94
CA ASN A 169 -10.33 -12.71 -17.21
C ASN A 169 -11.72 -12.37 -17.80
N ASP A 170 -12.45 -13.41 -18.24
CA ASP A 170 -13.82 -13.29 -18.80
C ASP A 170 -14.82 -12.68 -17.80
N THR A 171 -14.61 -12.86 -16.50
CA THR A 171 -15.46 -12.31 -15.44
C THR A 171 -15.33 -10.78 -15.38
N VAL A 172 -14.11 -10.25 -15.40
CA VAL A 172 -13.84 -8.81 -15.45
C VAL A 172 -14.38 -8.21 -16.75
N ALA A 173 -14.19 -8.89 -17.89
CA ALA A 173 -14.80 -8.50 -19.16
C ALA A 173 -16.35 -8.42 -19.06
N SER A 174 -16.96 -9.40 -18.38
CA SER A 174 -18.39 -9.38 -18.08
C SER A 174 -18.75 -8.16 -17.24
N TRP A 175 -18.04 -7.85 -16.16
CA TRP A 175 -18.32 -6.67 -15.33
C TRP A 175 -18.25 -5.36 -16.12
N HIS A 176 -17.28 -5.21 -17.03
CA HIS A 176 -17.25 -4.09 -17.96
C HIS A 176 -18.50 -4.04 -18.85
N SER A 177 -18.94 -5.17 -19.40
CA SER A 177 -20.15 -5.25 -20.23
C SER A 177 -21.46 -4.99 -19.47
N LEU A 178 -21.45 -5.20 -18.15
CA LEU A 178 -22.61 -4.99 -17.27
C LEU A 178 -22.81 -3.50 -16.92
N SER A 179 -21.82 -2.64 -17.20
CA SER A 179 -21.88 -1.19 -17.06
C SER A 179 -22.98 -0.57 -17.96
N PRO A 180 -23.66 0.51 -17.52
CA PRO A 180 -24.59 1.26 -18.37
C PRO A 180 -23.91 2.01 -19.52
N HIS A 181 -22.58 2.14 -19.48
CA HIS A 181 -21.79 2.89 -20.45
C HIS A 181 -21.05 1.97 -21.42
N SER A 182 -21.00 2.36 -22.70
CA SER A 182 -20.51 1.51 -23.80
C SER A 182 -19.01 1.21 -23.72
N MET A 183 -18.23 2.04 -23.00
CA MET A 183 -16.81 1.79 -22.71
C MET A 183 -16.57 1.22 -21.30
N GLY A 184 -17.62 0.72 -20.64
CA GLY A 184 -17.51 -0.05 -19.40
C GLY A 184 -17.40 0.79 -18.12
N ILE A 185 -16.75 0.21 -17.10
CA ILE A 185 -16.61 0.84 -15.77
C ILE A 185 -15.69 2.07 -15.82
N PHE A 186 -14.62 2.06 -16.63
CA PHE A 186 -13.71 3.20 -16.80
C PHE A 186 -14.41 4.48 -17.23
N GLU A 187 -15.29 4.42 -18.23
CA GLU A 187 -16.06 5.60 -18.66
C GLU A 187 -17.04 6.08 -17.58
N SER A 188 -17.60 5.14 -16.81
CA SER A 188 -18.45 5.48 -15.67
C SER A 188 -17.66 6.26 -14.61
N TRP A 189 -16.40 5.88 -14.36
CA TRP A 189 -15.52 6.59 -13.44
C TRP A 189 -15.18 7.99 -13.94
N GLU A 190 -14.78 8.12 -15.21
CA GLU A 190 -14.47 9.42 -15.82
C GLU A 190 -15.67 10.38 -15.81
N LYS A 191 -16.90 9.88 -16.03
CA LYS A 191 -18.13 10.69 -15.93
C LYS A 191 -18.43 11.20 -14.52
N LEU A 192 -17.97 10.48 -13.49
CA LEU A 192 -18.04 10.93 -12.10
C LEU A 192 -16.87 11.87 -11.73
N GLY A 193 -15.98 12.16 -12.67
CA GLY A 193 -14.87 13.10 -12.57
C GLY A 193 -13.48 12.45 -12.51
N GLY A 194 -13.40 11.11 -12.48
CA GLY A 194 -12.16 10.35 -12.50
C GLY A 194 -11.23 10.61 -11.31
N ASP A 195 -9.98 10.15 -11.41
CA ASP A 195 -8.94 10.36 -10.40
C ASP A 195 -8.77 11.82 -9.91
N PRO A 196 -8.95 12.87 -10.75
CA PRO A 196 -8.85 14.26 -10.31
C PRO A 196 -9.78 14.67 -9.16
N ILE A 197 -10.84 13.93 -8.87
CA ILE A 197 -11.71 14.20 -7.71
C ILE A 197 -11.13 13.66 -6.41
N ILE A 198 -10.20 12.71 -6.45
CA ILE A 198 -9.49 12.21 -5.27
C ILE A 198 -8.53 13.32 -4.79
N GLY A 199 -8.60 13.63 -3.49
CA GLY A 199 -7.96 14.81 -2.90
C GLY A 199 -8.80 16.09 -3.01
N LYS A 200 -9.97 16.03 -3.64
CA LYS A 200 -10.95 17.13 -3.76
C LYS A 200 -12.32 16.67 -3.30
N LYS A 201 -13.25 17.62 -3.18
CA LYS A 201 -14.68 17.35 -2.88
C LYS A 201 -14.90 16.40 -1.68
N GLY A 202 -14.01 16.45 -0.70
CA GLY A 202 -14.11 15.65 0.52
C GLY A 202 -13.81 14.16 0.38
N MET A 203 -13.17 13.70 -0.70
CA MET A 203 -12.70 12.30 -0.88
C MET A 203 -11.18 12.27 -0.92
N ARG A 204 -10.54 11.43 -0.09
CA ARG A 204 -9.08 11.27 -0.05
C ARG A 204 -8.70 9.81 0.08
N ARG A 205 -7.62 9.41 -0.59
CA ARG A 205 -6.99 8.11 -0.35
C ARG A 205 -6.16 8.21 0.93
N VAL A 206 -6.29 7.22 1.80
CA VAL A 206 -5.69 7.24 3.15
C VAL A 206 -5.10 5.90 3.52
N LEU A 207 -4.05 5.91 4.33
CA LEU A 207 -3.37 4.72 4.84
C LEU A 207 -3.46 4.78 6.36
N PRO A 208 -3.95 3.73 7.02
CA PRO A 208 -4.07 3.71 8.46
C PRO A 208 -2.70 3.57 9.10
N ILE A 209 -2.37 4.49 10.00
CA ILE A 209 -1.10 4.49 10.71
C ILE A 209 -1.29 5.09 12.10
N ASN A 210 -0.73 4.43 13.12
CA ASN A 210 -1.02 4.73 14.52
C ASN A 210 -2.55 4.72 14.75
N LYS A 211 -3.10 5.70 15.47
CA LYS A 211 -4.54 5.90 15.71
C LYS A 211 -5.24 6.73 14.61
N GLY A 212 -4.56 7.00 13.49
CA GLY A 212 -4.98 7.97 12.50
C GLY A 212 -4.99 7.46 11.06
N LEU A 213 -5.32 8.39 10.16
CA LEU A 213 -5.33 8.18 8.72
C LEU A 213 -4.35 9.14 8.06
N TRP A 214 -3.32 8.59 7.43
CA TRP A 214 -2.33 9.39 6.73
C TRP A 214 -2.75 9.59 5.27
N ASN A 215 -2.93 10.85 4.89
CA ASN A 215 -3.09 11.26 3.49
C ASN A 215 -1.72 11.60 2.89
N TRP A 216 -1.07 10.59 2.31
CA TRP A 216 0.27 10.71 1.74
C TRP A 216 0.35 11.53 0.43
N SER A 217 -0.80 12.00 -0.09
CA SER A 217 -0.84 12.83 -1.30
C SER A 217 -0.67 14.33 -1.04
N GLN A 218 -0.73 14.77 0.22
CA GLN A 218 -0.69 16.20 0.57
C GLN A 218 0.71 16.81 0.54
N LYS A 219 1.71 16.02 0.95
CA LYS A 219 3.11 16.37 0.98
C LYS A 219 3.96 15.10 0.90
N THR A 220 5.18 15.23 0.43
CA THR A 220 6.18 14.17 0.54
C THR A 220 6.71 14.13 1.97
N SER A 221 6.71 12.95 2.59
CA SER A 221 7.20 12.73 3.95
C SER A 221 8.70 12.45 3.98
N ILE A 222 9.36 12.92 5.03
CA ILE A 222 10.80 12.70 5.24
C ILE A 222 11.01 11.63 6.31
N MET A 223 11.70 10.56 5.94
CA MET A 223 12.09 9.48 6.83
C MET A 223 13.59 9.59 7.14
N GLY A 224 13.92 9.95 8.38
CA GLY A 224 15.29 10.06 8.87
C GLY A 224 15.87 8.67 9.21
N ILE A 225 17.07 8.37 8.71
CA ILE A 225 17.75 7.09 8.93
C ILE A 225 18.52 7.11 10.24
N LEU A 226 18.21 6.18 11.15
CA LEU A 226 18.98 5.90 12.36
C LEU A 226 19.55 4.47 12.29
N ASN A 227 20.84 4.35 11.96
CA ASN A 227 21.52 3.05 12.00
C ASN A 227 22.19 2.88 13.36
N LEU A 228 21.93 1.76 14.04
CA LEU A 228 22.60 1.41 15.30
C LEU A 228 23.89 0.66 14.95
N THR A 229 25.02 1.34 15.02
CA THR A 229 26.32 0.78 14.61
C THR A 229 26.85 -0.28 15.60
N PRO A 230 27.52 -1.34 15.14
CA PRO A 230 28.08 -2.40 16.00
C PRO A 230 29.09 -1.89 17.02
N ASP A 231 29.96 -0.94 16.61
CA ASP A 231 31.04 -0.38 17.42
C ASP A 231 30.55 0.29 18.72
N SER A 232 29.26 0.60 18.79
CA SER A 232 28.64 1.31 19.92
C SER A 232 28.23 0.36 21.07
N PHE A 233 28.10 -0.94 20.81
CA PHE A 233 27.54 -1.91 21.76
C PHE A 233 28.54 -2.95 22.28
N SER A 234 29.71 -3.10 21.64
CA SER A 234 30.75 -4.07 22.03
C SER A 234 31.62 -3.61 23.21
N ASP A 235 31.76 -2.30 23.44
CA ASP A 235 32.79 -1.75 24.34
C ASP A 235 32.26 -1.34 25.73
N GLY A 236 31.18 -1.97 26.20
CA GLY A 236 30.60 -1.71 27.53
C GLY A 236 29.78 -0.41 27.64
N GLY A 237 29.60 0.32 26.54
CA GLY A 237 28.96 1.63 26.46
C GLY A 237 27.48 1.65 26.03
N LYS A 238 26.68 0.62 26.38
CA LYS A 238 25.24 0.54 25.97
C LYS A 238 24.43 1.82 26.26
N PHE A 239 24.78 2.57 27.31
CA PHE A 239 24.13 3.84 27.63
C PHE A 239 24.59 4.98 26.70
N GLN A 240 25.88 5.03 26.33
CA GLN A 240 26.40 6.03 25.40
C GLN A 240 25.82 5.84 23.98
N SER A 241 25.55 4.60 23.56
CA SER A 241 24.91 4.33 22.27
C SER A 241 23.45 4.78 22.23
N VAL A 242 22.71 4.61 23.33
CA VAL A 242 21.33 5.10 23.47
C VAL A 242 21.28 6.63 23.49
N GLU A 243 22.12 7.30 24.30
CA GLU A 243 22.16 8.77 24.36
C GLU A 243 22.53 9.41 23.01
N ALA A 244 23.48 8.81 22.28
CA ALA A 244 23.86 9.25 20.95
C ALA A 244 22.68 9.08 19.96
N ALA A 245 21.97 7.95 20.01
CA ALA A 245 20.80 7.71 19.19
C ALA A 245 19.67 8.73 19.48
N ILE A 246 19.35 8.98 20.75
CA ILE A 246 18.38 10.00 21.17
C ILE A 246 18.78 11.39 20.65
N SER A 247 20.06 11.74 20.78
CA SER A 247 20.58 13.04 20.31
C SER A 247 20.43 13.19 18.80
N GLN A 248 20.72 12.12 18.05
CA GLN A 248 20.56 12.09 16.61
C GLN A 248 19.09 12.19 16.19
N VAL A 249 18.19 11.51 16.90
CA VAL A 249 16.74 11.60 16.65
C VAL A 249 16.21 12.99 16.95
N ARG A 250 16.61 13.60 18.07
CA ARG A 250 16.26 14.98 18.41
C ARG A 250 16.69 15.94 17.30
N LEU A 251 17.90 15.77 16.77
CA LEU A 251 18.39 16.54 15.64
C LEU A 251 17.50 16.34 14.41
N MET A 252 17.29 15.10 13.95
CA MET A 252 16.48 14.78 12.78
C MET A 252 15.04 15.33 12.89
N VAL A 253 14.42 15.21 14.07
CA VAL A 253 13.09 15.76 14.33
C VAL A 253 13.11 17.28 14.25
N SER A 254 14.09 17.95 14.86
CA SER A 254 14.24 19.41 14.81
C SER A 254 14.50 19.93 13.38
N GLU A 255 15.15 19.11 12.55
CA GLU A 255 15.38 19.38 11.12
C GLU A 255 14.17 19.07 10.26
N GLY A 256 13.11 18.48 10.84
CA GLY A 256 11.81 18.29 10.21
C GLY A 256 11.55 16.89 9.65
N ALA A 257 12.18 15.85 10.18
CA ALA A 257 11.79 14.48 9.91
C ALA A 257 10.32 14.25 10.33
N ASP A 258 9.57 13.53 9.50
CA ASP A 258 8.21 13.07 9.78
C ASP A 258 8.21 11.68 10.40
N MET A 259 9.22 10.88 10.03
CA MET A 259 9.40 9.51 10.46
C MET A 259 10.86 9.26 10.81
N ILE A 260 11.12 8.38 11.77
CA ILE A 260 12.45 7.85 12.07
C ILE A 260 12.45 6.38 11.72
N ASP A 261 13.41 5.94 10.92
CA ASP A 261 13.59 4.53 10.56
C ASP A 261 14.83 3.96 11.23
N ILE A 262 14.61 3.01 12.14
CA ILE A 262 15.63 2.46 13.01
C ILE A 262 16.08 1.11 12.45
N GLY A 263 17.35 1.02 12.05
CA GLY A 263 17.99 -0.22 11.62
C GLY A 263 19.04 -0.67 12.62
N ALA A 264 18.83 -1.83 13.24
CA ALA A 264 19.77 -2.44 14.19
C ALA A 264 20.75 -3.43 13.54
N GLN A 265 20.47 -3.79 12.28
CA GLN A 265 21.31 -4.67 11.46
C GLN A 265 21.67 -3.97 10.15
N SER A 266 22.92 -4.10 9.73
CA SER A 266 23.40 -3.50 8.48
C SER A 266 22.95 -4.32 7.27
N THR A 267 22.25 -3.68 6.35
CA THR A 267 21.87 -4.23 5.04
C THR A 267 22.84 -3.84 3.92
N ARG A 268 24.02 -3.30 4.27
CA ARG A 268 25.09 -2.96 3.32
C ARG A 268 25.67 -4.23 2.67
N PRO A 269 26.20 -4.13 1.43
CA PRO A 269 26.89 -5.25 0.79
C PRO A 269 27.96 -5.85 1.70
N MET A 270 27.97 -7.19 1.81
CA MET A 270 28.95 -7.97 2.60
C MET A 270 28.91 -7.74 4.12
N ALA A 271 27.87 -7.09 4.65
CA ALA A 271 27.71 -6.96 6.09
C ALA A 271 27.44 -8.33 6.74
N PRO A 272 28.07 -8.65 7.89
CA PRO A 272 27.76 -9.88 8.60
C PRO A 272 26.33 -9.84 9.12
N ARG A 273 25.62 -10.96 8.98
CA ARG A 273 24.30 -11.13 9.62
C ARG A 273 24.47 -11.38 11.11
N ILE A 274 23.59 -10.78 11.89
CA ILE A 274 23.45 -11.02 13.33
C ILE A 274 22.20 -11.86 13.58
N SER A 275 22.10 -12.46 14.77
CA SER A 275 20.89 -13.19 15.15
C SER A 275 19.71 -12.24 15.43
N PRO A 276 18.45 -12.68 15.31
CA PRO A 276 17.29 -11.89 15.71
C PRO A 276 17.39 -11.37 17.14
N GLN A 277 17.88 -12.19 18.08
CA GLN A 277 18.08 -11.79 19.47
C GLN A 277 19.11 -10.67 19.61
N GLU A 278 20.22 -10.75 18.87
CA GLU A 278 21.24 -9.68 18.88
C GLU A 278 20.71 -8.38 18.25
N GLU A 279 19.87 -8.48 17.23
CA GLU A 279 19.19 -7.31 16.63
C GLU A 279 18.24 -6.67 17.65
N LEU A 280 17.45 -7.47 18.37
CA LEU A 280 16.56 -7.00 19.46
C LEU A 280 17.33 -6.34 20.60
N ASP A 281 18.44 -6.93 21.04
CA ASP A 281 19.27 -6.40 22.13
C ASP A 281 19.83 -5.01 21.80
N ARG A 282 20.07 -4.72 20.51
CA ARG A 282 20.48 -3.41 20.01
C ARG A 282 19.29 -2.47 19.86
N LEU A 283 18.19 -2.95 19.31
CA LEU A 283 17.00 -2.17 18.96
C LEU A 283 16.22 -1.71 20.20
N ASN A 284 15.88 -2.63 21.09
CA ASN A 284 14.88 -2.42 22.14
C ASN A 284 15.20 -1.23 23.06
N PRO A 285 16.43 -1.08 23.61
CA PRO A 285 16.73 0.06 24.49
C PRO A 285 16.61 1.42 23.78
N VAL A 286 16.93 1.45 22.48
CA VAL A 286 16.86 2.68 21.69
C VAL A 286 15.42 3.00 21.27
N LEU A 287 14.67 1.98 20.85
CA LEU A 287 13.26 2.12 20.48
C LEU A 287 12.42 2.63 21.65
N GLU A 288 12.56 2.02 22.83
CA GLU A 288 11.85 2.42 24.05
C GLU A 288 12.16 3.88 24.40
N ALA A 289 13.44 4.24 24.42
CA ALA A 289 13.86 5.60 24.76
C ALA A 289 13.37 6.64 23.73
N ILE A 290 13.34 6.31 22.43
CA ILE A 290 12.81 7.19 21.38
C ILE A 290 11.30 7.39 21.53
N LEU A 291 10.54 6.34 21.82
CA LEU A 291 9.09 6.42 21.96
C LEU A 291 8.66 7.26 23.17
N GLU A 292 9.50 7.38 24.20
CA GLU A 292 9.27 8.22 25.37
C GLU A 292 9.64 9.71 25.15
N MET A 293 10.29 10.05 24.03
CA MET A 293 10.70 11.43 23.74
C MET A 293 9.47 12.32 23.47
N PRO A 294 9.32 13.47 24.16
CA PRO A 294 8.28 14.45 23.83
C PRO A 294 8.36 14.95 22.38
N GLU A 295 9.57 15.05 21.82
CA GLU A 295 9.80 15.48 20.44
C GLU A 295 9.20 14.49 19.41
N MET A 296 8.96 13.25 19.80
CA MET A 296 8.33 12.23 18.95
C MET A 296 6.80 12.33 18.91
N GLU A 297 6.18 13.24 19.67
CA GLU A 297 4.74 13.47 19.58
C GLU A 297 4.33 13.85 18.14
N GLY A 298 3.42 13.07 17.55
CA GLY A 298 2.97 13.25 16.17
C GLY A 298 3.97 12.79 15.10
N LYS A 299 5.11 12.20 15.49
CA LYS A 299 6.08 11.55 14.60
C LYS A 299 5.84 10.05 14.54
N LEU A 300 6.43 9.42 13.53
CA LEU A 300 6.31 7.99 13.29
C LEU A 300 7.65 7.30 13.47
N VAL A 301 7.59 6.03 13.89
CA VAL A 301 8.76 5.16 14.04
C VAL A 301 8.57 3.96 13.13
N SER A 302 9.54 3.75 12.25
CA SER A 302 9.68 2.60 11.38
C SER A 302 10.85 1.75 11.89
N VAL A 303 10.76 0.44 11.73
CA VAL A 303 11.86 -0.49 12.05
C VAL A 303 12.29 -1.21 10.76
N ASP A 304 13.57 -1.05 10.42
CA ASP A 304 14.24 -1.67 9.27
C ASP A 304 14.75 -3.05 9.67
N THR A 305 13.94 -4.06 9.39
CA THR A 305 14.24 -5.46 9.72
C THR A 305 13.63 -6.42 8.70
N PHE A 306 14.33 -7.53 8.49
CA PHE A 306 13.83 -8.66 7.70
C PHE A 306 13.51 -9.89 8.56
N TYR A 307 13.53 -9.75 9.91
CA TYR A 307 13.13 -10.81 10.84
C TYR A 307 11.73 -10.54 11.40
N SER A 308 10.84 -11.51 11.23
CA SER A 308 9.45 -11.44 11.69
C SER A 308 9.35 -11.32 13.21
N GLU A 309 10.25 -11.97 13.96
CA GLU A 309 10.36 -11.86 15.42
C GLU A 309 10.69 -10.42 15.85
N VAL A 310 11.67 -9.79 15.18
CA VAL A 310 12.07 -8.40 15.45
C VAL A 310 10.93 -7.44 15.10
N ALA A 311 10.27 -7.63 13.96
CA ALA A 311 9.11 -6.84 13.55
C ALA A 311 7.97 -6.93 14.58
N SER A 312 7.67 -8.14 15.06
CA SER A 312 6.61 -8.37 16.05
C SER A 312 6.91 -7.69 17.37
N GLU A 313 8.14 -7.84 17.89
CA GLU A 313 8.54 -7.22 19.16
C GLU A 313 8.62 -5.69 19.05
N ALA A 314 9.12 -5.16 17.94
CA ALA A 314 9.15 -3.72 17.72
C ALA A 314 7.75 -3.10 17.71
N VAL A 315 6.80 -3.72 17.02
CA VAL A 315 5.41 -3.25 16.96
C VAL A 315 4.72 -3.41 18.32
N SER A 316 4.98 -4.49 19.06
CA SER A 316 4.45 -4.68 20.42
C SER A 316 4.87 -3.55 21.37
N LYS A 317 6.08 -2.99 21.17
CA LYS A 317 6.61 -1.83 21.90
C LYS A 317 6.12 -0.48 21.40
N GLY A 318 5.48 -0.41 20.23
CA GLY A 318 4.90 0.83 19.69
C GLY A 318 5.55 1.36 18.40
N ALA A 319 6.37 0.56 17.72
CA ALA A 319 6.74 0.88 16.33
C ALA A 319 5.50 0.95 15.43
N HIS A 320 5.51 1.88 14.49
CA HIS A 320 4.34 2.23 13.67
C HIS A 320 4.39 1.63 12.27
N ILE A 321 5.56 1.22 11.77
CA ILE A 321 5.78 0.72 10.41
C ILE A 321 6.85 -0.38 10.47
N VAL A 322 6.65 -1.45 9.69
CA VAL A 322 7.70 -2.45 9.42
C VAL A 322 8.30 -2.16 8.05
N ASN A 323 9.62 -1.99 7.98
CA ASN A 323 10.37 -1.77 6.76
C ASN A 323 11.22 -2.99 6.43
N ASP A 324 10.79 -3.78 5.44
CA ASP A 324 11.48 -5.01 5.05
C ASP A 324 12.11 -4.86 3.65
N VAL A 325 13.44 -4.79 3.66
CA VAL A 325 14.26 -4.75 2.45
C VAL A 325 14.12 -5.99 1.56
N SER A 326 13.66 -7.11 2.11
CA SER A 326 13.47 -8.36 1.40
C SER A 326 12.05 -8.60 0.91
N ALA A 327 11.08 -7.82 1.40
CA ALA A 327 9.66 -8.03 1.16
C ALA A 327 9.22 -9.50 1.40
N GLY A 328 9.62 -10.06 2.55
CA GLY A 328 9.30 -11.40 3.03
C GLY A 328 10.18 -12.52 2.47
N GLN A 329 11.22 -12.20 1.69
CA GLN A 329 12.06 -13.22 1.05
C GLN A 329 13.14 -13.79 1.97
N LEU A 330 13.53 -13.08 3.04
CA LEU A 330 14.54 -13.54 3.98
C LEU A 330 13.98 -14.22 5.23
N ASP A 331 12.67 -14.12 5.46
CA ASP A 331 11.95 -14.78 6.55
C ASP A 331 10.55 -15.18 6.06
N SER A 332 10.29 -16.49 5.99
CA SER A 332 9.04 -17.05 5.50
C SER A 332 7.82 -16.71 6.36
N ASP A 333 8.02 -16.34 7.63
CA ASP A 333 6.94 -15.96 8.53
C ASP A 333 6.59 -14.47 8.44
N MET A 334 7.43 -13.64 7.81
CA MET A 334 7.29 -12.18 7.77
C MET A 334 5.90 -11.73 7.31
N LEU A 335 5.45 -12.21 6.15
CA LEU A 335 4.18 -11.76 5.55
C LEU A 335 2.96 -12.11 6.41
N ARG A 336 2.99 -13.28 7.06
CA ARG A 336 1.95 -13.71 8.00
C ARG A 336 1.97 -12.82 9.24
N VAL A 337 3.14 -12.58 9.80
CA VAL A 337 3.31 -11.73 10.99
C VAL A 337 2.85 -10.31 10.71
N VAL A 338 3.29 -9.65 9.63
CA VAL A 338 2.89 -8.27 9.34
C VAL A 338 1.39 -8.12 9.02
N ALA A 339 0.75 -9.18 8.51
CA ALA A 339 -0.70 -9.19 8.34
C ALA A 339 -1.43 -9.10 9.70
N ASP A 340 -0.93 -9.80 10.72
CA ASP A 340 -1.48 -9.81 12.08
C ASP A 340 -1.12 -8.54 12.88
N LEU A 341 0.02 -7.91 12.61
CA LEU A 341 0.47 -6.69 13.30
C LEU A 341 -0.39 -5.46 12.99
N GLU A 342 -1.18 -5.49 11.92
CA GLU A 342 -2.14 -4.44 11.55
C GLU A 342 -1.51 -3.03 11.33
N VAL A 343 -0.18 -2.94 11.16
CA VAL A 343 0.58 -1.73 10.82
C VAL A 343 0.96 -1.68 9.33
N PRO A 344 1.33 -0.51 8.78
CA PRO A 344 1.90 -0.41 7.44
C PRO A 344 3.18 -1.23 7.24
N TYR A 345 3.32 -1.77 6.04
CA TYR A 345 4.44 -2.61 5.62
C TYR A 345 5.11 -2.02 4.39
N ILE A 346 6.39 -1.68 4.50
CA ILE A 346 7.21 -1.26 3.36
C ILE A 346 7.84 -2.52 2.78
N ALA A 347 7.47 -2.83 1.55
CA ALA A 347 8.01 -3.91 0.76
C ALA A 347 8.99 -3.35 -0.27
N MET A 348 10.27 -3.68 -0.13
CA MET A 348 11.32 -3.25 -1.05
C MET A 348 11.65 -4.31 -2.10
N HIS A 349 12.14 -3.86 -3.27
CA HIS A 349 12.75 -4.74 -4.25
C HIS A 349 14.25 -5.00 -3.97
N MET A 350 14.60 -6.29 -3.81
CA MET A 350 15.97 -6.80 -3.77
C MET A 350 16.01 -8.21 -4.40
N ARG A 351 17.15 -8.59 -5.01
CA ARG A 351 17.46 -9.99 -5.37
C ARG A 351 18.60 -10.53 -4.49
N GLY A 352 18.49 -11.79 -4.08
CA GLY A 352 19.46 -12.41 -3.16
C GLY A 352 19.36 -11.83 -1.76
N ASP A 353 20.50 -11.54 -1.15
CA ASP A 353 20.62 -11.02 0.21
C ASP A 353 21.80 -10.04 0.35
N PRO A 354 22.06 -9.41 1.51
CA PRO A 354 23.18 -8.47 1.67
C PRO A 354 24.56 -9.02 1.26
N SER A 355 24.78 -10.34 1.29
CA SER A 355 26.04 -10.99 0.90
C SER A 355 26.12 -11.32 -0.60
N THR A 356 24.98 -11.52 -1.27
CA THR A 356 24.92 -11.97 -2.67
C THR A 356 24.34 -10.94 -3.63
N MET A 357 23.68 -9.88 -3.14
CA MET A 357 22.96 -8.91 -3.97
C MET A 357 23.85 -8.16 -4.96
N GLN A 358 25.17 -8.15 -4.78
CA GLN A 358 26.13 -7.50 -5.69
C GLN A 358 26.88 -8.50 -6.60
N ASN A 359 26.49 -9.77 -6.63
CA ASN A 359 27.08 -10.75 -7.56
C ASN A 359 26.59 -10.48 -9.00
N SER A 360 27.27 -11.04 -10.00
CA SER A 360 26.96 -10.81 -11.42
C SER A 360 25.53 -11.23 -11.79
N GLU A 361 25.06 -12.35 -11.23
CA GLU A 361 23.73 -12.90 -11.49
C GLU A 361 22.60 -11.97 -10.99
N ASN A 362 22.70 -11.47 -9.76
CA ASN A 362 21.68 -10.58 -9.18
C ASN A 362 21.70 -9.17 -9.79
N LEU A 363 22.78 -8.79 -10.49
CA LEU A 363 22.92 -7.52 -11.22
C LEU A 363 22.47 -7.62 -12.68
N GLU A 364 22.04 -8.78 -13.16
CA GLU A 364 21.65 -8.99 -14.55
C GLU A 364 20.18 -8.59 -14.79
N TYR A 365 19.97 -7.45 -15.44
CA TYR A 365 18.65 -6.97 -15.86
C TYR A 365 18.71 -6.62 -17.34
N ASP A 366 17.73 -7.10 -18.10
CA ASP A 366 17.49 -6.67 -19.48
C ASP A 366 16.80 -5.29 -19.50
N ASP A 367 15.76 -5.15 -18.67
CA ASP A 367 15.05 -3.89 -18.41
C ASP A 367 14.78 -3.78 -16.92
N VAL A 368 15.66 -3.05 -16.22
CA VAL A 368 15.60 -2.96 -14.76
C VAL A 368 14.26 -2.43 -14.26
N CYS A 369 13.64 -1.48 -14.97
CA CYS A 369 12.36 -0.93 -14.54
C CYS A 369 11.23 -1.95 -14.67
N ASN A 370 11.16 -2.67 -15.79
CA ASN A 370 10.12 -3.68 -16.00
C ASN A 370 10.28 -4.87 -15.03
N GLN A 371 11.52 -5.36 -14.87
CA GLN A 371 11.80 -6.48 -13.98
C GLN A 371 11.61 -6.10 -12.50
N VAL A 372 12.03 -4.90 -12.07
CA VAL A 372 11.74 -4.39 -10.71
C VAL A 372 10.23 -4.32 -10.49
N ALA A 373 9.46 -3.77 -11.44
CA ALA A 373 8.00 -3.69 -11.32
C ALA A 373 7.35 -5.08 -11.22
N THR A 374 7.77 -6.01 -12.08
CA THR A 374 7.21 -7.37 -12.12
C THR A 374 7.53 -8.17 -10.86
N GLU A 375 8.79 -8.16 -10.42
CA GLU A 375 9.21 -8.87 -9.21
C GLU A 375 8.63 -8.24 -7.95
N LEU A 376 8.61 -6.90 -7.86
CA LEU A 376 8.00 -6.21 -6.74
C LEU A 376 6.50 -6.53 -6.67
N TYR A 377 5.77 -6.44 -7.78
CA TYR A 377 4.35 -6.83 -7.83
C TYR A 377 4.11 -8.26 -7.33
N SER A 378 4.96 -9.22 -7.70
CA SER A 378 4.85 -10.59 -7.20
C SER A 378 4.91 -10.64 -5.67
N ARG A 379 5.87 -9.94 -5.06
CA ARG A 379 6.01 -9.89 -3.58
C ARG A 379 4.82 -9.20 -2.91
N LEU A 380 4.32 -8.12 -3.51
CA LEU A 380 3.13 -7.44 -3.02
C LEU A 380 1.88 -8.34 -3.10
N ARG A 381 1.80 -9.16 -4.15
CA ARG A 381 0.74 -10.14 -4.33
C ARG A 381 0.78 -11.21 -3.24
N ASP A 382 1.96 -11.70 -2.90
CA ASP A 382 2.15 -12.66 -1.81
C ASP A 382 1.76 -12.06 -0.46
N ALA A 383 2.06 -10.77 -0.24
CA ALA A 383 1.64 -10.03 0.95
C ALA A 383 0.10 -9.90 1.03
N GLU A 384 -0.57 -9.53 -0.07
CA GLU A 384 -2.04 -9.49 -0.15
C GLU A 384 -2.68 -10.85 0.16
N LEU A 385 -2.15 -11.92 -0.43
CA LEU A 385 -2.64 -13.29 -0.20
C LEU A 385 -2.40 -13.77 1.24
N SER A 386 -1.36 -13.25 1.89
CA SER A 386 -1.08 -13.49 3.30
C SER A 386 -1.97 -12.68 4.24
N GLY A 387 -2.75 -11.73 3.70
CA GLY A 387 -3.72 -10.93 4.45
C GLY A 387 -3.30 -9.48 4.69
N VAL A 388 -2.20 -8.99 4.09
CA VAL A 388 -1.81 -7.58 4.15
C VAL A 388 -2.61 -6.81 3.10
N PRO A 389 -3.61 -5.99 3.50
CA PRO A 389 -4.42 -5.26 2.52
C PRO A 389 -3.59 -4.21 1.78
N ALA A 390 -3.93 -3.93 0.52
CA ALA A 390 -3.26 -2.92 -0.30
C ALA A 390 -3.17 -1.54 0.37
N TRP A 391 -4.14 -1.18 1.20
CA TRP A 391 -4.13 0.08 1.96
C TRP A 391 -3.12 0.13 3.12
N ARG A 392 -2.37 -0.94 3.41
CA ARG A 392 -1.25 -0.96 4.36
C ARG A 392 0.12 -1.09 3.68
N ILE A 393 0.17 -1.23 2.36
CA ILE A 393 1.41 -1.46 1.63
C ILE A 393 2.05 -0.12 1.23
N ILE A 394 3.37 -0.03 1.40
CA ILE A 394 4.24 1.00 0.83
C ILE A 394 5.27 0.28 -0.05
N ILE A 395 5.58 0.83 -1.22
CA ILE A 395 6.48 0.20 -2.19
C ILE A 395 7.83 0.92 -2.24
N ASP A 396 8.94 0.18 -2.37
CA ASP A 396 10.29 0.72 -2.58
C ASP A 396 11.02 -0.05 -3.71
N PRO A 397 11.52 0.61 -4.77
CA PRO A 397 12.25 -0.04 -5.86
C PRO A 397 13.68 -0.49 -5.48
N GLY A 398 14.16 -0.13 -4.29
CA GLY A 398 15.39 -0.64 -3.69
C GLY A 398 16.67 -0.09 -4.33
N PHE A 399 16.92 1.20 -4.18
CA PHE A 399 18.15 1.83 -4.65
C PHE A 399 19.40 1.21 -4.01
N GLY A 400 20.34 0.78 -4.86
CA GLY A 400 21.59 0.14 -4.48
C GLY A 400 21.47 -1.32 -4.02
N PHE A 401 20.28 -1.92 -4.06
CA PHE A 401 20.05 -3.32 -3.69
C PHE A 401 19.89 -4.18 -4.94
N SER A 402 20.93 -4.90 -5.32
CA SER A 402 20.94 -5.66 -6.59
C SER A 402 20.76 -4.75 -7.80
N LYS A 403 21.43 -3.59 -7.81
CA LYS A 403 21.56 -2.71 -8.97
C LYS A 403 22.95 -2.09 -9.06
N ASN A 404 23.48 -2.00 -10.27
CA ASN A 404 24.67 -1.22 -10.59
C ASN A 404 24.34 0.27 -10.79
N THR A 405 25.34 1.09 -11.12
CA THR A 405 25.17 2.55 -11.22
C THR A 405 24.19 2.98 -12.31
N GLU A 406 24.31 2.44 -13.53
CA GLU A 406 23.40 2.74 -14.64
C GLU A 406 21.96 2.31 -14.31
N GLN A 407 21.79 1.12 -13.75
CA GLN A 407 20.48 0.61 -13.33
C GLN A 407 19.81 1.48 -12.26
N ASN A 408 20.59 2.06 -11.33
CA ASN A 408 20.04 3.01 -10.36
C ASN A 408 19.59 4.33 -11.04
N LEU A 409 20.29 4.79 -12.09
CA LEU A 409 19.86 5.95 -12.88
C LEU A 409 18.59 5.66 -13.68
N ASP A 410 18.50 4.48 -14.28
CA ASP A 410 17.31 4.02 -14.99
C ASP A 410 16.11 3.94 -14.05
N ILE A 411 16.26 3.40 -12.84
CA ILE A 411 15.18 3.40 -11.83
C ILE A 411 14.79 4.83 -11.45
N LEU A 412 15.76 5.73 -11.21
CA LEU A 412 15.49 7.10 -10.78
C LEU A 412 14.64 7.87 -11.81
N THR A 413 14.93 7.69 -13.09
CA THR A 413 14.18 8.31 -14.18
C THR A 413 12.92 7.51 -14.57
N GLY A 414 12.89 6.22 -14.23
CA GLY A 414 11.85 5.27 -14.57
C GLY A 414 10.79 5.00 -13.50
N LEU A 415 10.78 5.73 -12.36
CA LEU A 415 9.74 5.56 -11.32
C LEU A 415 8.29 5.61 -11.87
N PRO A 416 7.93 6.50 -12.81
CA PRO A 416 6.59 6.49 -13.40
C PRO A 416 6.32 5.23 -14.22
N LYS A 417 7.34 4.68 -14.91
CA LYS A 417 7.24 3.43 -15.67
C LYS A 417 7.00 2.26 -14.71
N ILE A 418 7.76 2.17 -13.62
CA ILE A 418 7.58 1.11 -12.61
C ILE A 418 6.13 1.12 -12.08
N ARG A 419 5.58 2.29 -11.75
CA ARG A 419 4.17 2.41 -11.33
C ARG A 419 3.20 1.98 -12.42
N ALA A 420 3.42 2.37 -13.67
CA ALA A 420 2.55 2.00 -14.79
C ALA A 420 2.52 0.48 -15.02
N GLU A 421 3.67 -0.18 -14.98
CA GLU A 421 3.80 -1.64 -15.12
C GLU A 421 3.10 -2.39 -13.97
N ILE A 422 3.12 -1.84 -12.75
CA ILE A 422 2.32 -2.38 -11.62
C ILE A 422 0.82 -2.14 -11.87
N ALA A 423 0.44 -0.98 -12.41
CA ALA A 423 -0.96 -0.61 -12.66
C ALA A 423 -1.65 -1.55 -13.65
N ASP A 424 -0.90 -2.09 -14.61
CA ASP A 424 -1.39 -3.10 -15.55
C ASP A 424 -1.96 -4.34 -14.85
N LYS A 425 -1.41 -4.69 -13.67
CA LYS A 425 -1.79 -5.87 -12.89
C LYS A 425 -2.62 -5.55 -11.64
N SER A 426 -2.41 -4.39 -11.02
CA SER A 426 -3.17 -3.93 -9.86
C SER A 426 -3.12 -2.41 -9.72
N LEU A 427 -4.27 -1.78 -9.91
CA LEU A 427 -4.41 -0.34 -9.71
C LEU A 427 -4.18 0.01 -8.24
N ALA A 428 -4.74 -0.76 -7.30
CA ALA A 428 -4.55 -0.56 -5.86
C ALA A 428 -3.07 -0.46 -5.46
N LEU A 429 -2.25 -1.42 -5.89
CA LEU A 429 -0.82 -1.47 -5.55
C LEU A 429 -0.02 -0.40 -6.30
N SER A 430 -0.40 -0.06 -7.53
CA SER A 430 0.25 1.06 -8.23
C SER A 430 -0.02 2.42 -7.59
N HIS A 431 -1.09 2.52 -6.81
CA HIS A 431 -1.46 3.70 -6.03
C HIS A 431 -0.82 3.76 -4.64
N ALA A 432 -0.17 2.67 -4.18
CA ALA A 432 0.52 2.63 -2.90
C ALA A 432 1.57 3.77 -2.78
N PRO A 433 1.83 4.29 -1.58
CA PRO A 433 2.90 5.26 -1.38
C PRO A 433 4.23 4.69 -1.88
N LEU A 434 5.01 5.51 -2.59
CA LEU A 434 6.35 5.14 -3.07
C LEU A 434 7.40 5.75 -2.16
N LEU A 435 8.19 4.89 -1.52
CA LEU A 435 9.39 5.26 -0.80
C LEU A 435 10.60 5.18 -1.74
N ILE A 436 11.54 6.12 -1.61
CA ILE A 436 12.86 6.03 -2.23
C ILE A 436 13.96 6.28 -1.20
N GLY A 437 15.04 5.50 -1.27
CA GLY A 437 16.21 5.64 -0.40
C GLY A 437 17.55 5.78 -1.13
N PRO A 438 17.78 6.83 -1.96
CA PRO A 438 19.05 7.01 -2.66
C PRO A 438 20.17 7.52 -1.76
N SER A 439 19.86 7.94 -0.53
CA SER A 439 20.77 8.68 0.34
C SER A 439 22.12 8.00 0.56
N ARG A 440 23.19 8.73 0.20
CA ARG A 440 24.59 8.34 0.35
C ARG A 440 24.98 7.01 -0.33
N LYS A 441 24.15 6.49 -1.24
CA LYS A 441 24.41 5.22 -1.95
C LYS A 441 25.65 5.32 -2.84
N ARG A 442 26.28 4.16 -3.10
CA ARG A 442 27.57 4.07 -3.82
C ARG A 442 27.52 4.70 -5.22
N PHE A 443 26.44 4.48 -5.97
CA PHE A 443 26.29 5.01 -7.33
C PHE A 443 26.39 6.54 -7.41
N LEU A 444 25.90 7.27 -6.40
CA LEU A 444 26.06 8.73 -6.32
C LEU A 444 27.53 9.13 -6.16
N GLY A 445 28.28 8.35 -5.36
CA GLY A 445 29.71 8.55 -5.17
C GLY A 445 30.52 8.28 -6.43
N GLU A 446 30.15 7.25 -7.19
CA GLU A 446 30.78 6.90 -8.48
C GLU A 446 30.56 8.01 -9.52
N ILE A 447 29.32 8.50 -9.68
CA ILE A 447 28.98 9.56 -10.65
C ILE A 447 29.63 10.89 -10.28
N CYS A 448 29.55 11.29 -9.00
CA CYS A 448 30.00 12.61 -8.56
C CYS A 448 31.45 12.64 -8.05
N SER A 449 32.19 11.54 -8.16
CA SER A 449 33.55 11.39 -7.62
C SER A 449 33.65 11.71 -6.12
N ARG A 450 32.70 11.18 -5.33
CA ARG A 450 32.61 11.36 -3.87
C ARG A 450 32.77 10.02 -3.14
N PRO A 451 34.01 9.63 -2.77
CA PRO A 451 34.27 8.33 -2.16
C PRO A 451 33.68 8.21 -0.75
N ALA A 452 33.74 9.26 0.06
CA ALA A 452 33.14 9.27 1.39
C ALA A 452 31.61 9.39 1.31
N ALA A 453 30.89 8.61 2.12
CA ALA A 453 29.43 8.58 2.11
C ALA A 453 28.81 9.94 2.48
N VAL A 454 29.40 10.65 3.44
CA VAL A 454 28.94 11.98 3.90
C VAL A 454 29.03 13.05 2.81
N ASP A 455 30.04 12.97 1.93
CA ASP A 455 30.24 13.94 0.84
C ASP A 455 29.22 13.79 -0.31
N ARG A 456 28.35 12.77 -0.23
CA ARG A 456 27.30 12.48 -1.22
C ARG A 456 25.98 13.17 -0.89
N ASP A 457 25.90 13.97 0.18
CA ASP A 457 24.66 14.68 0.55
C ASP A 457 24.16 15.62 -0.56
N PRO A 458 25.00 16.41 -1.27
CA PRO A 458 24.55 17.20 -2.42
C PRO A 458 23.97 16.35 -3.56
N ALA A 459 24.58 15.20 -3.86
CA ALA A 459 24.07 14.27 -4.86
C ALA A 459 22.78 13.57 -4.38
N THR A 460 22.64 13.36 -3.07
CA THR A 460 21.40 12.86 -2.45
C THR A 460 20.28 13.87 -2.66
N VAL A 461 20.51 15.15 -2.39
CA VAL A 461 19.52 16.22 -2.61
C VAL A 461 19.06 16.26 -4.08
N ALA A 462 19.99 16.15 -5.03
CA ALA A 462 19.65 16.11 -6.46
C ALA A 462 18.79 14.88 -6.83
N SER A 463 19.16 13.68 -6.36
CA SER A 463 18.39 12.46 -6.63
C SER A 463 17.02 12.47 -5.93
N VAL A 464 16.93 12.97 -4.70
CA VAL A 464 15.67 13.17 -3.98
C VAL A 464 14.77 14.13 -4.76
N THR A 465 15.30 15.26 -5.23
CA THR A 465 14.55 16.22 -6.07
C THR A 465 13.94 15.55 -7.29
N ALA A 466 14.74 14.76 -8.03
CA ALA A 466 14.26 14.02 -9.20
C ALA A 466 13.17 13.02 -8.83
N GLY A 467 13.37 12.26 -7.75
CA GLY A 467 12.42 11.25 -7.29
C GLY A 467 11.08 11.83 -6.81
N VAL A 468 11.08 12.94 -6.06
CA VAL A 468 9.84 13.62 -5.64
C VAL A 468 9.07 14.13 -6.85
N LEU A 469 9.74 14.79 -7.80
CA LEU A 469 9.10 15.26 -9.04
C LEU A 469 8.57 14.11 -9.91
N ALA A 470 9.13 12.90 -9.77
CA ALA A 470 8.67 11.68 -10.42
C ALA A 470 7.59 10.90 -9.62
N GLY A 471 7.18 11.39 -8.44
CA GLY A 471 6.04 10.85 -7.69
C GLY A 471 6.39 10.03 -6.44
N ALA A 472 7.59 10.18 -5.88
CA ALA A 472 7.92 9.65 -4.55
C ALA A 472 7.11 10.34 -3.45
N ASN A 473 6.54 9.55 -2.54
CA ASN A 473 5.75 10.01 -1.40
C ASN A 473 6.54 10.02 -0.09
N ILE A 474 7.61 9.23 -0.01
CA ILE A 474 8.52 9.17 1.13
C ILE A 474 9.96 9.21 0.62
N VAL A 475 10.81 10.01 1.26
CA VAL A 475 12.25 10.03 1.00
C VAL A 475 12.99 9.62 2.26
N ARG A 476 13.80 8.56 2.15
CA ARG A 476 14.59 7.98 3.25
C ARG A 476 16.02 8.51 3.20
N VAL A 477 16.41 9.34 4.16
CA VAL A 477 17.62 10.18 4.10
C VAL A 477 18.40 10.27 5.41
N HIS A 478 19.72 10.46 5.30
CA HIS A 478 20.60 10.70 6.45
C HIS A 478 20.64 12.19 6.86
N ASN A 479 20.80 13.09 5.89
CA ASN A 479 20.80 14.54 6.10
C ASN A 479 19.38 15.08 5.89
N VAL A 480 18.65 15.24 7.00
CA VAL A 480 17.24 15.62 6.99
C VAL A 480 17.08 17.07 6.55
N ARG A 481 17.87 17.98 7.13
CA ARG A 481 17.77 19.43 6.85
C ARG A 481 17.84 19.75 5.36
N GLU A 482 18.87 19.29 4.66
CA GLU A 482 19.05 19.65 3.24
C GLU A 482 17.96 19.04 2.35
N ASN A 483 17.55 17.81 2.64
CA ASN A 483 16.50 17.15 1.87
C ASN A 483 15.12 17.73 2.16
N ARG A 484 14.90 18.29 3.35
CA ARG A 484 13.67 19.02 3.66
C ARG A 484 13.47 20.22 2.76
N ASP A 485 14.51 21.02 2.55
CA ASP A 485 14.43 22.18 1.66
C ASP A 485 14.10 21.76 0.22
N ALA A 486 14.72 20.67 -0.26
CA ALA A 486 14.44 20.10 -1.57
C ALA A 486 13.00 19.59 -1.70
N VAL A 487 12.51 18.82 -0.71
CA VAL A 487 11.13 18.31 -0.65
C VAL A 487 10.13 19.46 -0.63
N MET A 488 10.33 20.47 0.21
CA MET A 488 9.43 21.63 0.31
C MET A 488 9.32 22.39 -1.01
N LEU A 489 10.45 22.58 -1.71
CA LEU A 489 10.48 23.22 -3.02
C LEU A 489 9.75 22.37 -4.07
N CYS A 490 10.01 21.06 -4.12
CA CYS A 490 9.33 20.14 -5.03
C CYS A 490 7.82 20.13 -4.82
N ASP A 491 7.36 20.03 -3.57
CA ASP A 491 5.94 20.07 -3.23
C ASP A 491 5.28 21.39 -3.64
N ALA A 492 5.98 22.53 -3.47
CA ALA A 492 5.49 23.82 -3.94
C ALA A 492 5.34 23.86 -5.48
N MET A 493 6.31 23.29 -6.21
CA MET A 493 6.26 23.17 -7.67
C MET A 493 5.11 22.28 -8.13
N LEU A 494 4.92 21.11 -7.50
CA LEU A 494 3.85 20.15 -7.82
C LEU A 494 2.47 20.75 -7.55
N ARG A 495 2.29 21.44 -6.41
CA ARG A 495 1.05 22.18 -6.11
C ARG A 495 0.75 23.22 -7.19
N ARG A 496 1.74 24.00 -7.62
CA ARG A 496 1.56 24.99 -8.72
C ARG A 496 1.17 24.34 -10.04
N ARG A 497 1.79 23.23 -10.44
CA ARG A 497 1.42 22.47 -11.65
C ARG A 497 -0.02 21.97 -11.58
N SER A 498 -0.45 21.47 -10.41
CA SER A 498 -1.82 21.00 -10.23
C SER A 498 -2.86 22.12 -10.42
N ILE A 499 -2.54 23.36 -10.01
CA ILE A 499 -3.41 24.53 -10.18
C ILE A 499 -3.42 25.01 -11.64
N ALA A 500 -2.27 25.00 -12.32
CA ALA A 500 -2.14 25.45 -13.71
C ALA A 500 -2.69 24.47 -14.76
N SER A 501 -3.10 23.27 -14.33
CA SER A 501 -3.75 22.26 -15.19
C SER A 501 -5.28 22.48 -15.29
N PHE A 502 -5.77 23.57 -14.70
CA PHE A 502 -7.13 24.12 -14.82
C PHE A 502 -7.11 25.33 -15.75
#